data_AF-A0A3B0ZH67-F1
#
_entry.id   AF-A0A3B0ZH67-F1
#
_cell.length_a   1.000
_cell.length_b   1.000
_cell.length_c   1.000
_cell.angle_alpha   90.00
_cell.angle_beta   90.00
_cell.angle_gamma   90.00
#
_symmetry.space_group_name_H-M   'P 1'
#
loop_
_entity.id
_entity.type
_entity.pdbx_description
1 polymer ?
#
loop_
_entity_poly.entity_id
_entity_poly.type
_entity_poly.pdbx_seq_one_letter_code
_entity_poly.pdbx_strand_id
1 'polypeptide(L)'
;MRYYLTTVCLLWSFLVNAGEVQRKFIPQTGIQQLQVERPGFSLKLLPLLPDYVAAVFTARGLPRDIVEATRDYCMFGTILKNTSQEPLHYRLTDWRYVTPDGKTHHLKTKSQWLEEWKDRSLAFRWILLHEEQTYQPGDWGQGFTSLPLPAGSRFDLYYSWTQGDKTHEEKISDVRCAPAEAPNE
;
A
#
# COMPACT_ATOMS: atom_id res chain seq x y z
N MET A 1 42.13 -6.92 -53.32
CA MET A 1 41.71 -5.91 -52.31
C MET A 1 40.52 -6.49 -51.55
N ARG A 2 40.69 -6.75 -50.25
CA ARG A 2 39.67 -7.33 -49.37
C ARG A 2 39.16 -6.21 -48.46
N TYR A 3 37.92 -5.78 -48.64
CA TYR A 3 37.26 -4.83 -47.74
C TYR A 3 36.65 -5.61 -46.57
N TYR A 4 37.13 -5.35 -45.35
CA TYR A 4 36.49 -5.84 -44.12
C TYR A 4 35.45 -4.80 -43.68
N LEU A 5 34.16 -5.18 -43.74
CA LEU A 5 33.10 -4.44 -43.05
C LEU A 5 33.17 -4.78 -41.56
N THR A 6 33.60 -3.80 -40.76
CA THR A 6 33.55 -3.91 -39.29
C THR A 6 32.17 -3.46 -38.83
N THR A 7 31.27 -4.41 -38.56
CA THR A 7 29.97 -4.12 -37.93
C THR A 7 30.19 -3.81 -36.45
N VAL A 8 30.06 -2.55 -36.06
CA VAL A 8 30.07 -2.12 -34.66
C VAL A 8 28.65 -2.27 -34.10
N CYS A 9 28.41 -3.36 -33.35
CA CYS A 9 27.20 -3.51 -32.55
C CYS A 9 27.30 -2.62 -31.29
N LEU A 10 26.66 -1.46 -31.32
CA LEU A 10 26.38 -0.66 -30.13
C LEU A 10 25.31 -1.39 -29.29
N LEU A 11 25.76 -2.15 -28.29
CA LEU A 11 24.90 -2.68 -27.24
C LEU A 11 24.46 -1.51 -26.34
N TRP A 12 23.35 -0.87 -26.69
CA TRP A 12 22.61 -0.04 -25.74
C TRP A 12 22.04 -0.93 -24.66
N SER A 13 22.71 -0.96 -23.51
CA SER A 13 22.15 -1.49 -22.28
C SER A 13 20.90 -0.66 -21.94
N PHE A 14 19.72 -1.22 -22.19
CA PHE A 14 18.49 -0.71 -21.60
C PHE A 14 18.60 -0.93 -20.09
N LEU A 15 19.08 0.08 -19.36
CA LEU A 15 18.88 0.17 -17.93
C LEU A 15 17.37 0.30 -17.72
N VAL A 16 16.73 -0.79 -17.33
CA VAL A 16 15.35 -0.79 -16.84
C VAL A 16 15.37 0.02 -15.55
N ASN A 17 15.05 1.31 -15.63
CA ASN A 17 14.79 2.11 -14.44
C ASN A 17 13.57 1.50 -13.75
N ALA A 18 13.78 0.84 -12.61
CA ALA A 18 12.71 0.56 -11.67
C ALA A 18 12.01 1.89 -11.39
N GLY A 19 10.71 1.99 -11.69
CA GLY A 19 9.99 3.26 -11.66
C GLY A 19 10.19 4.00 -10.34
N GLU A 20 10.49 5.29 -10.40
CA GLU A 20 10.69 6.09 -9.19
C GLU A 20 9.39 6.16 -8.38
N VAL A 21 9.50 6.16 -7.04
CA VAL A 21 8.36 6.37 -6.15
C VAL A 21 7.97 7.84 -6.22
N GLN A 22 6.80 8.14 -6.80
CA GLN A 22 6.28 9.50 -6.85
C GLN A 22 5.70 9.88 -5.49
N ARG A 23 6.10 11.04 -4.98
CA ARG A 23 5.66 11.56 -3.68
C ARG A 23 5.01 12.91 -3.85
N LYS A 24 3.82 13.08 -3.30
CA LYS A 24 3.10 14.35 -3.31
C LYS A 24 2.72 14.75 -1.90
N PHE A 25 3.35 15.81 -1.40
CA PHE A 25 3.00 16.43 -0.14
C PHE A 25 1.77 17.34 -0.31
N ILE A 26 0.84 17.26 0.63
CA ILE A 26 -0.39 18.07 0.69
C ILE A 26 -0.31 18.92 1.96
N PRO A 27 0.10 20.20 1.85
CA PRO A 27 0.30 21.05 3.03
C PRO A 27 -0.92 21.17 3.93
N GLN A 28 -2.13 21.19 3.35
CA GLN A 28 -3.40 21.37 4.07
C GLN A 28 -3.69 20.24 5.06
N THR A 29 -3.13 19.05 4.84
CA THR A 29 -3.36 17.87 5.68
C THR A 29 -2.09 17.31 6.30
N GLY A 30 -0.92 17.84 5.91
CA GLY A 30 0.38 17.28 6.29
C GLY A 30 0.63 15.87 5.72
N ILE A 31 -0.17 15.40 4.77
CA ILE A 31 -0.09 14.05 4.20
C ILE A 31 0.89 14.01 3.03
N GLN A 32 1.68 12.95 2.96
CA GLN A 32 2.48 12.60 1.79
C GLN A 32 1.85 11.41 1.06
N GLN A 33 1.22 11.67 -0.08
CA GLN A 33 0.72 10.61 -0.97
C GLN A 33 1.88 9.96 -1.69
N LEU A 34 1.78 8.65 -1.90
CA LEU A 34 2.76 7.86 -2.63
C LEU A 34 2.08 7.19 -3.82
N GLN A 35 2.74 7.20 -4.97
CA GLN A 35 2.33 6.44 -6.15
C GLN A 35 3.54 5.72 -6.74
N VAL A 36 3.35 4.45 -7.06
CA VAL A 36 4.37 3.60 -7.63
C VAL A 36 3.83 2.97 -8.90
N GLU A 37 4.58 3.11 -9.98
CA GLU A 37 4.32 2.46 -11.25
C GLU A 37 5.43 1.43 -11.52
N ARG A 38 5.02 0.21 -11.86
CA ARG A 38 5.88 -0.89 -12.28
C ARG A 38 5.31 -1.48 -13.56
N PRO A 39 6.13 -2.18 -14.38
CA PRO A 39 5.59 -2.93 -15.50
C PRO A 39 4.47 -3.85 -15.03
N GLY A 40 3.24 -3.59 -15.48
CA GLY A 40 2.08 -4.40 -15.15
C GLY A 40 1.39 -4.15 -13.81
N PHE A 41 1.90 -3.25 -12.96
CA PHE A 41 1.37 -3.02 -11.62
C PHE A 41 1.41 -1.53 -11.23
N SER A 42 0.32 -1.04 -10.63
CA SER A 42 0.28 0.28 -10.00
C SER A 42 -0.20 0.16 -8.55
N LEU A 43 0.46 0.90 -7.66
CA LEU A 43 0.11 1.04 -6.24
C LEU A 43 0.04 2.51 -5.86
N LYS A 44 -1.07 2.91 -5.25
CA LYS A 44 -1.21 4.22 -4.60
C LYS A 44 -1.49 4.04 -3.11
N LEU A 45 -0.77 4.80 -2.30
CA LEU A 45 -0.95 4.85 -0.85
C LEU A 45 -1.28 6.28 -0.44
N LEU A 46 -2.40 6.42 0.26
CA LEU A 46 -2.88 7.64 0.87
C LEU A 46 -2.91 7.46 2.39
N PRO A 47 -1.96 7.99 3.16
CA PRO A 47 -2.10 8.04 4.61
C PRO A 47 -3.40 8.75 4.99
N LEU A 48 -4.15 8.20 5.95
CA LEU A 48 -5.43 8.74 6.40
C LEU A 48 -5.30 9.32 7.81
N LEU A 49 -5.89 10.51 8.03
CA LEU A 49 -5.93 11.12 9.37
C LEU A 49 -6.75 10.24 10.33
N PRO A 50 -6.35 10.12 11.60
CA PRO A 50 -7.10 9.34 12.60
C PRO A 50 -8.58 9.75 12.69
N ASP A 51 -8.88 11.05 12.69
CA ASP A 51 -10.27 11.54 12.74
C ASP A 51 -11.08 11.17 11.50
N TYR A 52 -10.46 11.14 10.32
CA TYR A 52 -11.11 10.69 9.10
C TYR A 52 -11.45 9.20 9.18
N VAL A 53 -10.51 8.37 9.65
CA VAL A 53 -10.74 6.94 9.87
C VAL A 53 -11.88 6.73 10.87
N ALA A 54 -11.83 7.43 12.01
CA ALA A 54 -12.86 7.34 13.04
C ALA A 54 -14.24 7.68 12.48
N ALA A 55 -14.36 8.79 11.74
CA ALA A 55 -15.61 9.19 11.10
C ALA A 55 -16.14 8.15 10.09
N VAL A 56 -15.25 7.55 9.28
CA VAL A 56 -15.60 6.49 8.32
C VAL A 56 -16.16 5.24 9.03
N PHE A 57 -15.58 4.86 10.17
CA PHE A 57 -16.02 3.71 10.96
C PHE A 57 -17.32 4.02 11.71
N THR A 58 -17.45 5.20 12.32
CA THR A 58 -18.70 5.66 12.94
C THR A 58 -19.86 5.68 11.94
N ALA A 59 -19.64 6.18 10.72
CA ALA A 59 -20.66 6.24 9.68
C ALA A 59 -21.18 4.85 9.25
N ARG A 60 -20.47 3.77 9.61
CA ARG A 60 -20.86 2.38 9.35
C ARG A 60 -21.44 1.68 10.57
N GLY A 61 -21.77 2.44 11.61
CA GLY A 61 -22.42 1.95 12.81
C GLY A 61 -21.50 1.15 13.73
N LEU A 62 -20.18 1.33 13.63
CA LEU A 62 -19.27 0.65 14.55
C LEU A 62 -19.38 1.27 15.96
N PRO A 63 -19.37 0.45 17.02
CA PRO A 63 -19.35 0.91 18.41
C PRO A 63 -18.23 1.90 18.69
N ARG A 64 -18.46 2.84 19.61
CA ARG A 64 -17.52 3.91 19.92
C ARG A 64 -16.15 3.38 20.34
N ASP A 65 -16.09 2.38 21.21
CA ASP A 65 -14.83 1.79 21.67
C ASP A 65 -14.00 1.19 20.53
N ILE A 66 -14.65 0.58 19.54
CA ILE A 66 -14.01 0.07 18.32
C ILE A 66 -13.49 1.23 17.46
N VAL A 67 -14.31 2.28 17.29
CA VAL A 67 -13.91 3.49 16.56
C VAL A 67 -12.67 4.12 17.20
N GLU A 68 -12.65 4.28 18.52
CA GLU A 68 -11.49 4.84 19.22
C GLU A 68 -10.24 3.97 19.05
N ALA A 69 -10.39 2.64 19.12
CA ALA A 69 -9.27 1.72 18.90
C ALA A 69 -8.64 1.85 17.50
N THR A 70 -9.38 2.33 16.49
CA THR A 70 -8.80 2.57 15.15
C THR A 70 -7.83 3.74 15.10
N ARG A 71 -7.89 4.67 16.05
CA ARG A 71 -7.00 5.85 16.10
C ARG A 71 -5.55 5.49 16.40
N ASP A 72 -5.33 4.33 17.03
CA ASP A 72 -4.01 3.80 17.35
C ASP A 72 -3.32 3.14 16.14
N TYR A 73 -4.00 3.11 14.99
CA TYR A 73 -3.50 2.52 13.76
C TYR A 73 -3.22 3.58 12.71
N CYS A 74 -2.05 3.44 12.11
CA CYS A 74 -1.71 4.09 10.87
C CYS A 74 -2.44 3.41 9.72
N MET A 75 -3.49 4.08 9.19
CA MET A 75 -4.28 3.55 8.08
C MET A 75 -3.93 4.24 6.76
N PHE A 76 -3.95 3.46 5.68
CA PHE A 76 -3.81 3.96 4.32
C PHE A 76 -5.01 3.61 3.48
N GLY A 77 -5.55 4.60 2.77
CA GLY A 77 -6.30 4.34 1.54
C GLY A 77 -5.34 3.73 0.53
N THR A 78 -5.52 2.44 0.23
CA THR A 78 -4.66 1.68 -0.66
C THR A 78 -5.42 1.38 -1.93
N ILE A 79 -4.81 1.68 -3.09
CA ILE A 79 -5.38 1.38 -4.40
C ILE A 79 -4.35 0.56 -5.18
N LEU A 80 -4.79 -0.57 -5.72
CA LEU A 80 -3.99 -1.43 -6.58
C LEU A 80 -4.66 -1.55 -7.93
N LYS A 81 -3.87 -1.58 -9.00
CA LYS A 81 -4.38 -1.78 -10.37
C LYS A 81 -3.48 -2.73 -11.15
N ASN A 82 -4.10 -3.67 -11.84
CA ASN A 82 -3.43 -4.49 -12.83
C ASN A 82 -3.31 -3.69 -14.14
N THR A 83 -2.09 -3.34 -14.51
CA THR A 83 -1.80 -2.64 -15.78
C THR A 83 -1.16 -3.57 -16.82
N SER A 84 -1.15 -4.88 -16.55
CA SER A 84 -0.65 -5.91 -17.46
C SER A 84 -1.77 -6.61 -18.23
N GLN A 85 -1.37 -7.51 -19.13
CA GLN A 85 -2.26 -8.42 -19.85
C GLN A 85 -2.37 -9.80 -19.17
N GLU A 86 -1.74 -10.00 -18.02
CA GLU A 86 -1.80 -11.24 -17.24
C GLU A 86 -2.59 -11.00 -15.95
N PRO A 87 -3.19 -12.03 -15.33
CA PRO A 87 -3.76 -11.89 -14.01
C PRO A 87 -2.72 -11.44 -12.97
N LEU A 88 -3.12 -10.53 -12.10
CA LEU A 88 -2.30 -10.02 -11.00
C LEU A 88 -2.85 -10.50 -9.69
N HIS A 89 -2.03 -11.17 -8.90
CA HIS A 89 -2.41 -11.67 -7.59
C HIS A 89 -1.62 -10.97 -6.48
N TYR A 90 -2.25 -10.70 -5.34
CA TYR A 90 -1.54 -10.25 -4.14
C TYR A 90 -2.09 -10.93 -2.89
N ARG A 91 -1.24 -11.00 -1.87
CA ARG A 91 -1.60 -11.38 -0.49
C ARG A 91 -1.01 -10.37 0.48
N LEU A 92 -1.85 -9.73 1.29
CA LEU A 92 -1.42 -8.75 2.28
C LEU A 92 -0.53 -9.36 3.37
N THR A 93 -0.66 -10.66 3.64
CA THR A 93 0.20 -11.36 4.60
C THR A 93 1.66 -11.45 4.15
N ASP A 94 1.92 -11.35 2.85
CA ASP A 94 3.28 -11.30 2.30
C ASP A 94 3.89 -9.88 2.38
N TRP A 95 3.08 -8.87 2.69
CA TRP A 95 3.56 -7.50 2.88
C TRP A 95 4.09 -7.33 4.30
N ARG A 96 5.14 -6.53 4.43
CA ARG A 96 5.81 -6.26 5.71
C ARG A 96 6.27 -4.82 5.78
N TYR A 97 6.40 -4.29 6.98
CA TYR A 97 7.03 -3.01 7.20
C TYR A 97 8.20 -3.12 8.17
N VAL A 98 9.18 -2.23 8.00
CA VAL A 98 10.36 -2.15 8.86
C VAL A 98 10.38 -0.80 9.55
N THR A 99 10.37 -0.81 10.87
CA THR A 99 10.46 0.39 11.71
C THR A 99 11.90 0.91 11.80
N PRO A 100 12.12 2.16 12.26
CA PRO A 100 13.46 2.74 12.31
C PRO A 100 14.46 1.98 13.20
N ASP A 101 13.97 1.17 14.14
CA ASP A 101 14.78 0.26 14.97
C ASP A 101 15.18 -1.04 14.23
N GLY A 102 14.82 -1.18 12.95
CA GLY A 102 15.14 -2.32 12.11
C GLY A 102 14.23 -3.53 12.30
N LYS A 103 13.21 -3.45 13.17
CA LYS A 103 12.27 -4.57 13.38
C LYS A 103 11.31 -4.70 12.21
N THR A 104 11.08 -5.95 11.80
CA THR A 104 10.13 -6.29 10.75
C THR A 104 8.79 -6.67 11.38
N HIS A 105 7.71 -6.17 10.79
CA HIS A 105 6.35 -6.36 11.24
C HIS A 105 5.42 -6.65 10.05
N HIS A 106 4.26 -7.24 10.33
CA HIS A 106 3.22 -7.49 9.34
C HIS A 106 2.09 -6.48 9.46
N LEU A 107 1.42 -6.22 8.34
CA LEU A 107 0.19 -5.44 8.33
C LEU A 107 -0.89 -6.20 9.09
N LYS A 108 -1.79 -5.46 9.75
CA LYS A 108 -2.96 -6.08 10.39
C LYS A 108 -4.00 -6.42 9.33
N THR A 109 -4.41 -7.68 9.31
CA THR A 109 -5.29 -8.21 8.28
C THR A 109 -6.76 -8.11 8.69
N LYS A 110 -7.67 -8.28 7.72
CA LYS A 110 -9.13 -8.23 7.95
C LYS A 110 -9.61 -9.35 8.89
N SER A 111 -9.11 -10.56 8.71
CA SER A 111 -9.37 -11.74 9.53
C SER A 111 -8.87 -11.53 10.96
N GLN A 112 -7.74 -10.85 11.17
CA GLN A 112 -7.30 -10.46 12.51
C GLN A 112 -8.26 -9.45 13.17
N TRP A 113 -8.76 -8.46 12.42
CA TRP A 113 -9.80 -7.56 12.92
C TRP A 113 -11.11 -8.28 13.24
N LEU A 114 -11.54 -9.18 12.35
CA LEU A 114 -12.76 -9.97 12.53
C LEU A 114 -12.66 -10.90 13.73
N GLU A 115 -11.50 -11.53 13.95
CA GLU A 115 -11.25 -12.38 15.11
C GLU A 115 -11.28 -11.57 16.41
N GLU A 116 -10.66 -10.39 16.44
CA GLU A 116 -10.66 -9.50 17.60
C GLU A 116 -12.09 -9.04 17.97
N TRP A 117 -12.96 -8.88 16.98
CA TRP A 117 -14.33 -8.36 17.18
C TRP A 117 -15.43 -9.41 17.00
N LYS A 118 -15.09 -10.69 16.94
CA LYS A 118 -16.01 -11.79 16.58
C LYS A 118 -17.26 -11.85 17.46
N ASP A 119 -17.14 -11.49 18.73
CA ASP A 119 -18.23 -11.53 19.71
C ASP A 119 -19.14 -10.28 19.67
N ARG A 120 -18.95 -9.39 18.68
CA ARG A 120 -19.57 -8.04 18.65
C ARG A 120 -20.61 -7.86 17.54
N SER A 121 -21.01 -8.92 16.82
CA SER A 121 -22.07 -8.92 15.78
C SER A 121 -22.00 -7.72 14.82
N LEU A 122 -20.82 -7.44 14.27
CA LEU A 122 -20.57 -6.24 13.47
C LEU A 122 -20.84 -6.47 11.98
N ALA A 123 -21.62 -5.60 11.36
CA ALA A 123 -21.83 -5.56 9.91
C ALA A 123 -20.70 -4.83 9.18
N PHE A 124 -19.42 -5.21 9.40
CA PHE A 124 -18.28 -4.58 8.74
C PHE A 124 -17.50 -5.59 7.89
N ARG A 125 -17.62 -5.50 6.56
CA ARG A 125 -16.78 -6.31 5.65
C ARG A 125 -16.17 -5.50 4.51
N TRP A 126 -16.54 -4.24 4.33
CA TRP A 126 -16.38 -3.55 3.03
C TRP A 126 -15.41 -2.35 3.01
N ILE A 127 -14.76 -1.98 4.13
CA ILE A 127 -13.82 -0.85 4.18
C ILE A 127 -12.37 -1.29 3.96
N LEU A 128 -12.00 -2.41 4.58
CA LEU A 128 -10.64 -2.92 4.55
C LEU A 128 -10.33 -3.49 3.17
N LEU A 129 -9.08 -3.34 2.75
CA LEU A 129 -8.59 -4.02 1.56
C LEU A 129 -8.75 -5.54 1.75
N HIS A 130 -9.02 -6.26 0.66
CA HIS A 130 -9.08 -7.72 0.72
C HIS A 130 -7.72 -8.26 1.15
N GLU A 131 -7.71 -9.33 1.93
CA GLU A 131 -6.44 -9.94 2.37
C GLU A 131 -5.69 -10.56 1.21
N GLU A 132 -6.44 -11.08 0.24
CA GLU A 132 -5.94 -11.75 -0.94
C GLU A 132 -6.93 -11.50 -2.07
N GLN A 133 -6.41 -11.22 -3.27
CA GLN A 133 -7.25 -11.01 -4.43
C GLN A 133 -6.47 -11.22 -5.73
N THR A 134 -7.17 -11.70 -6.75
CA THR A 134 -6.69 -11.72 -8.14
C THR A 134 -7.45 -10.71 -8.97
N TYR A 135 -6.72 -9.82 -9.64
CA TYR A 135 -7.22 -8.82 -10.58
C TYR A 135 -6.94 -9.26 -12.01
N GLN A 136 -7.97 -9.32 -12.85
CA GLN A 136 -7.83 -9.54 -14.29
C GLN A 136 -7.21 -8.32 -14.97
N PRO A 137 -6.76 -8.42 -16.24
CA PRO A 137 -6.23 -7.28 -16.98
C PRO A 137 -7.15 -6.06 -16.92
N GLY A 138 -6.63 -4.93 -16.45
CA GLY A 138 -7.36 -3.67 -16.30
C GLY A 138 -8.16 -3.52 -14.99
N ASP A 139 -8.36 -4.60 -14.23
CA ASP A 139 -9.02 -4.55 -12.93
C ASP A 139 -8.22 -3.71 -11.93
N TRP A 140 -8.96 -3.13 -10.99
CA TRP A 140 -8.40 -2.40 -9.87
C TRP A 140 -9.27 -2.60 -8.63
N GLY A 141 -8.69 -2.35 -7.47
CA GLY A 141 -9.43 -2.37 -6.22
C GLY A 141 -8.83 -1.42 -5.20
N GLN A 142 -9.62 -1.19 -4.15
CA GLN A 142 -9.23 -0.28 -3.08
C GLN A 142 -9.76 -0.75 -1.73
N GLY A 143 -9.14 -0.25 -0.68
CA GLY A 143 -9.57 -0.42 0.70
C GLY A 143 -8.54 0.13 1.68
N PHE A 144 -8.87 0.09 2.96
CA PHE A 144 -7.94 0.50 4.00
C PHE A 144 -6.98 -0.65 4.34
N THR A 145 -5.69 -0.34 4.42
CA THR A 145 -4.69 -1.18 5.07
C THR A 145 -4.35 -0.58 6.44
N SER A 146 -4.05 -1.42 7.42
CA SER A 146 -3.84 -1.01 8.81
C SER A 146 -2.47 -1.46 9.30
N LEU A 147 -1.68 -0.53 9.82
CA LEU A 147 -0.41 -0.79 10.48
C LEU A 147 -0.54 -0.43 11.97
N PRO A 148 -0.13 -1.30 12.90
CA PRO A 148 -0.14 -1.02 14.33
C PRO A 148 1.02 -0.08 14.68
N LEU A 149 0.91 1.16 14.22
CA LEU A 149 1.84 2.26 14.41
C LEU A 149 1.05 3.53 14.72
N PRO A 150 1.53 4.39 15.63
CA PRO A 150 0.87 5.65 15.90
C PRO A 150 0.97 6.61 14.72
N ALA A 151 0.11 7.63 14.71
CA ALA A 151 0.17 8.72 13.74
C ALA A 151 1.56 9.37 13.67
N GLY A 152 1.94 9.86 12.49
CA GLY A 152 3.25 10.48 12.22
C GLY A 152 4.44 9.53 12.17
N SER A 153 4.25 8.23 12.45
CA SER A 153 5.32 7.23 12.35
C SER A 153 5.95 7.16 10.97
N ARG A 154 7.23 6.77 10.93
CA ARG A 154 7.99 6.50 9.71
C ARG A 154 8.38 5.03 9.64
N PHE A 155 8.37 4.46 8.45
CA PHE A 155 8.75 3.06 8.23
C PHE A 155 9.13 2.85 6.76
N ASP A 156 9.76 1.72 6.48
CA ASP A 156 9.91 1.22 5.12
C ASP A 156 8.85 0.16 4.83
N LEU A 157 8.16 0.26 3.69
CA LEU A 157 7.17 -0.74 3.25
C LEU A 157 7.79 -1.69 2.24
N TYR A 158 7.62 -2.98 2.46
CA TYR A 158 7.90 -4.03 1.49
C TYR A 158 6.56 -4.60 1.04
N TYR A 159 6.31 -4.56 -0.26
CA TYR A 159 5.08 -5.01 -0.87
C TYR A 159 5.39 -5.96 -2.01
N SER A 160 4.47 -6.90 -2.24
CA SER A 160 4.65 -7.96 -3.23
C SER A 160 3.38 -8.23 -4.03
N TRP A 161 3.56 -8.73 -5.24
CA TRP A 161 2.50 -9.19 -6.12
C TRP A 161 3.04 -10.27 -7.05
N THR A 162 2.15 -11.08 -7.61
CA THR A 162 2.48 -12.15 -8.56
C THR A 162 1.80 -11.85 -9.89
N GLN A 163 2.54 -11.99 -10.99
CA GLN A 163 2.05 -11.95 -12.37
C GLN A 163 2.56 -13.16 -13.12
N GLY A 164 1.64 -13.93 -13.70
CA GLY A 164 1.96 -15.27 -14.21
C GLY A 164 2.59 -16.13 -13.10
N ASP A 165 3.75 -16.73 -13.40
CA ASP A 165 4.52 -17.55 -12.46
C ASP A 165 5.58 -16.76 -11.66
N LYS A 166 5.61 -15.43 -11.81
CA LYS A 166 6.64 -14.59 -11.21
C LYS A 166 6.09 -13.75 -10.06
N THR A 167 6.70 -13.94 -8.89
CA THR A 167 6.50 -13.04 -7.74
C THR A 167 7.50 -11.89 -7.79
N HIS A 168 6.99 -10.69 -7.59
CA HIS A 168 7.75 -9.45 -7.45
C HIS A 168 7.66 -8.97 -6.01
N GLU A 169 8.78 -8.50 -5.46
CA GLU A 169 8.84 -7.79 -4.18
C GLU A 169 9.59 -6.48 -4.38
N GLU A 170 9.07 -5.40 -3.83
CA GLU A 170 9.62 -4.06 -3.95
C GLU A 170 9.57 -3.35 -2.60
N LYS A 171 10.38 -2.30 -2.48
CA LYS A 171 10.50 -1.48 -1.26
C LYS A 171 10.13 -0.02 -1.53
N ILE A 172 9.33 0.55 -0.66
CA ILE A 172 9.16 2.00 -0.53
C ILE A 172 9.82 2.43 0.78
N SER A 173 10.92 3.18 0.70
CA SER A 173 11.61 3.69 1.90
C SER A 173 10.93 4.95 2.45
N ASP A 174 11.09 5.27 3.73
CA ASP A 174 10.57 6.50 4.37
C ASP A 174 9.08 6.78 4.04
N VAL A 175 8.24 5.76 4.19
CA VAL A 175 6.78 5.92 4.21
C VAL A 175 6.37 6.58 5.53
N ARG A 176 5.35 7.43 5.48
CA ARG A 176 4.90 8.23 6.62
C ARG A 176 3.42 8.01 6.86
N CYS A 177 3.07 7.75 8.10
CA CYS A 177 1.71 7.84 8.57
C CYS A 177 1.22 9.28 8.50
N ALA A 178 -0.09 9.47 8.37
CA ALA A 178 -0.69 10.79 8.49
C ALA A 178 -0.36 11.38 9.87
N PRO A 179 -0.25 12.72 10.01
CA PRO A 179 -0.13 13.35 11.32
C PRO A 179 -1.36 13.04 12.18
N ALA A 180 -1.25 13.25 13.49
CA ALA A 180 -2.36 13.02 14.42
C ALA A 180 -3.57 13.92 14.10
N GLU A 181 -3.30 15.14 13.66
CA GLU A 181 -4.27 16.17 13.28
C GLU A 181 -3.80 16.86 12.00
N ALA A 182 -4.72 17.45 11.24
CA ALA A 182 -4.35 18.33 10.14
C ALA A 182 -3.66 19.61 10.70
N PRO A 183 -2.70 20.19 9.98
CA PRO A 183 -2.12 21.47 10.38
C PRO A 183 -3.19 22.55 10.52
N ASN A 184 -3.09 23.37 11.57
CA ASN A 184 -3.90 24.57 11.69
C ASN A 184 -3.49 25.55 10.57
N GLU A 185 -4.46 25.99 9.76
CA GLU A 185 -4.26 27.01 8.71
C GLU A 185 -3.94 28.40 9.30
#